data_AF-A0A939UII4-F1
#
_entry.id   AF-A0A939UII4-F1
#
_cell.length_a   1.000
_cell.length_b   1.000
_cell.length_c   1.000
_cell.angle_alpha   90.00
_cell.angle_beta   90.00
_cell.angle_gamma   90.00
#
_symmetry.space_group_name_H-M   'P 1'
#
loop_
_entity.id
_entity.type
_entity.pdbx_description
1 polymer ?
#
loop_
_entity_poly.entity_id
_entity_poly.type
_entity_poly.pdbx_seq_one_letter_code
_entity_poly.pdbx_strand_id
1 'polypeptide(L)'
;MRIPLEPFTLVGATTKAGMLSAPLRDRFGMVFRLELYSKEELSAIVNRSAGILDVEITPEAAMEIAGRSRGTPRIANRLLKRIRDFAEYENAGKIDLPLAKKGLDRLEVDDLGLDITDINILRTIIEKFNGGPVGLDTLAASTGEDTGTIEDVYEPYLLQLGFIARTPRGRVCTQAAYKHLGIKLFNPSLFDMDEKED
;
A
#
# COMPACT_ATOMS: atom_id res chain seq x y z
N MET A 1 4.10 -25.40 37.59
CA MET A 1 2.77 -26.05 37.44
C MET A 1 2.62 -26.43 35.97
N ARG A 2 2.55 -27.72 35.63
CA ARG A 2 2.35 -28.19 34.24
C ARG A 2 0.85 -28.27 34.01
N ILE A 3 0.35 -27.54 33.03
CA ILE A 3 -1.05 -27.64 32.58
C ILE A 3 -1.10 -28.83 31.60
N PRO A 4 -1.87 -29.90 31.89
CA PRO A 4 -2.10 -30.95 30.90
C PRO A 4 -2.87 -30.34 29.72
N LEU A 5 -2.31 -30.46 28.52
CA LEU A 5 -2.86 -29.95 27.27
C LEU A 5 -3.25 -31.14 26.39
N GLU A 6 -4.50 -31.13 25.93
CA GLU A 6 -4.97 -32.05 24.90
C GLU A 6 -4.25 -31.80 23.56
N PRO A 7 -4.15 -32.79 22.67
CA PRO A 7 -3.64 -32.58 21.33
C PRO A 7 -4.39 -31.44 20.61
N PHE A 8 -3.65 -30.46 20.09
CA PHE A 8 -4.22 -29.33 19.35
C PHE A 8 -3.33 -28.97 18.16
N THR A 9 -3.92 -28.27 17.19
CA THR A 9 -3.21 -27.71 16.03
C THR A 9 -2.92 -26.23 16.28
N LEU A 10 -1.65 -25.86 16.35
CA LEU A 10 -1.23 -24.47 16.43
C LEU A 10 -1.14 -23.86 15.04
N VAL A 11 -1.89 -22.79 14.78
CA VAL A 11 -1.77 -21.97 13.56
C VAL A 11 -1.17 -20.62 13.93
N GLY A 12 0.02 -20.33 13.40
CA GLY A 12 0.70 -19.04 13.58
C GLY A 12 0.65 -18.21 12.30
N ALA A 13 0.47 -16.90 12.42
CA ALA A 13 0.55 -15.93 11.32
C ALA A 13 1.53 -14.81 11.68
N THR A 14 2.43 -14.47 10.77
CA THR A 14 3.39 -13.37 10.94
C THR A 14 3.69 -12.70 9.61
N THR A 15 3.89 -11.39 9.63
CA THR A 15 4.39 -10.59 8.49
C THR A 15 5.89 -10.83 8.25
N LYS A 16 6.63 -11.27 9.28
CA LYS A 16 8.09 -11.45 9.24
C LYS A 16 8.48 -12.83 9.78
N ALA A 17 8.35 -13.86 8.94
CA ALA A 17 8.74 -15.23 9.31
C ALA A 17 10.19 -15.36 9.81
N GLY A 18 11.09 -14.48 9.36
CA GLY A 18 12.48 -14.42 9.81
C GLY A 18 12.66 -14.02 11.29
N MET A 19 11.68 -13.34 11.89
CA MET A 19 11.73 -12.92 13.31
C MET A 19 11.33 -14.04 14.28
N LEU A 20 10.77 -15.16 13.79
CA LEU A 20 10.51 -16.32 14.62
C LEU A 20 11.83 -16.98 15.04
N SER A 21 12.00 -17.27 16.33
CA SER A 21 13.15 -18.01 16.82
C SER A 21 13.23 -19.38 16.15
N ALA A 22 14.44 -19.85 15.83
CA ALA A 22 14.64 -21.14 15.19
C ALA A 22 13.93 -22.30 15.95
N PRO A 23 14.02 -22.40 17.29
CA PRO A 23 13.35 -23.47 18.04
C PRO A 23 11.81 -23.48 17.94
N LEU A 24 11.19 -22.33 17.71
CA LEU A 24 9.73 -22.24 17.53
C LEU A 24 9.35 -22.52 16.08
N ARG A 25 10.15 -22.01 15.12
CA ARG A 25 9.96 -22.21 13.69
C ARG A 25 10.04 -23.68 13.30
N ASP A 26 11.03 -24.41 13.82
CA ASP A 26 11.24 -25.82 13.53
C ASP A 26 10.11 -26.73 14.06
N ARG A 27 9.21 -26.20 14.90
CA ARG A 27 8.03 -26.92 15.40
C ARG A 27 6.82 -26.85 14.46
N PHE A 28 6.85 -25.98 13.44
CA PHE A 28 5.79 -25.91 12.45
C PHE A 28 6.06 -26.90 11.31
N GLY A 29 5.27 -27.98 11.23
CA GLY A 29 5.38 -29.00 10.18
C GLY A 29 4.87 -28.55 8.80
N MET A 30 4.14 -27.43 8.74
CA MET A 30 3.66 -26.83 7.50
C MET A 30 3.91 -25.32 7.55
N VAL A 31 4.54 -24.78 6.50
CA VAL A 31 4.82 -23.34 6.37
C VAL A 31 4.30 -22.88 5.01
N PHE A 32 3.38 -21.92 5.05
CA PHE A 32 2.80 -21.32 3.85
C PHE A 32 3.25 -19.86 3.76
N ARG A 33 3.76 -19.45 2.61
CA ARG A 33 4.02 -18.05 2.28
C ARG A 33 2.89 -17.55 1.39
N LEU A 34 2.20 -16.52 1.86
CA LEU A 34 1.20 -15.83 1.06
C LEU A 34 1.90 -14.77 0.21
N GLU A 35 1.59 -14.76 -1.08
CA GLU A 35 2.02 -13.74 -2.02
C GLU A 35 0.87 -12.76 -2.28
N LEU A 36 1.21 -11.62 -2.88
CA LEU A 36 0.19 -10.67 -3.33
C LEU A 36 -0.60 -11.27 -4.48
N TYR A 37 -1.90 -10.98 -4.49
CA TYR A 37 -2.82 -11.47 -5.51
C TYR A 37 -2.60 -10.73 -6.83
N SER A 38 -2.83 -11.43 -7.93
CA SER A 38 -2.89 -10.81 -9.26
C SER A 38 -4.12 -9.91 -9.39
N LYS A 39 -4.12 -9.03 -10.40
CA LYS A 39 -5.28 -8.17 -10.69
C LYS A 39 -6.51 -9.00 -11.06
N GLU A 40 -6.31 -10.10 -11.78
CA GLU A 40 -7.36 -11.02 -12.21
C GLU A 40 -7.97 -11.76 -11.02
N GLU A 41 -7.14 -12.26 -10.10
CA GLU A 41 -7.61 -12.91 -8.87
C GLU A 41 -8.37 -11.93 -7.98
N LEU A 42 -7.88 -10.69 -7.85
CA LEU A 42 -8.57 -9.64 -7.11
C LEU A 42 -9.89 -9.24 -7.79
N SER A 43 -9.94 -9.18 -9.12
CA SER A 43 -11.18 -8.89 -9.85
C SER A 43 -12.23 -9.97 -9.59
N ALA A 44 -11.83 -11.25 -9.53
CA ALA A 44 -12.73 -12.34 -9.15
C ALA A 44 -13.22 -12.19 -7.69
N ILE A 45 -12.34 -11.78 -6.76
CA ILE A 45 -12.73 -11.49 -5.37
C ILE A 45 -13.71 -10.32 -5.31
N VAL A 46 -13.47 -9.23 -6.04
CA VAL A 46 -14.35 -8.06 -6.09
C VAL A 46 -15.73 -8.43 -6.64
N ASN A 47 -15.80 -9.17 -7.75
CA ASN A 47 -17.06 -9.64 -8.32
C ASN A 47 -17.85 -10.51 -7.33
N ARG A 48 -17.17 -11.45 -6.67
CA ARG A 48 -17.80 -12.28 -5.64
C ARG A 48 -18.34 -11.44 -4.48
N SER A 49 -17.56 -10.48 -4.01
CA SER A 49 -17.96 -9.59 -2.92
C SER A 49 -19.10 -8.65 -3.30
N ALA A 50 -19.15 -8.19 -4.55
CA ALA A 50 -20.26 -7.38 -5.06
C ALA A 50 -21.57 -8.16 -5.03
N GLY A 51 -21.56 -9.43 -5.44
CA GLY A 51 -22.72 -10.31 -5.32
C GLY A 51 -23.17 -10.56 -3.86
N ILE A 52 -22.24 -10.62 -2.90
CA ILE A 52 -22.58 -10.74 -1.47
C ILE A 52 -23.20 -9.45 -0.92
N LEU A 53 -22.79 -8.30 -1.46
CA LEU A 53 -23.30 -6.99 -1.06
C LEU A 53 -24.57 -6.58 -1.83
N ASP A 54 -25.06 -7.44 -2.72
CA ASP A 54 -26.22 -7.19 -3.59
C ASP A 54 -26.05 -5.96 -4.49
N VAL A 55 -24.87 -5.84 -5.11
CA VAL A 55 -24.51 -4.73 -6.00
C VAL A 55 -24.11 -5.25 -7.37
N GLU A 56 -24.72 -4.71 -8.42
CA GLU A 56 -24.30 -4.98 -9.79
C GLU A 56 -22.98 -4.25 -10.11
N ILE A 57 -22.00 -4.97 -10.64
CA ILE A 57 -20.71 -4.43 -11.08
C ILE A 57 -20.32 -5.00 -12.44
N THR A 58 -19.71 -4.17 -13.28
CA THR A 58 -19.15 -4.60 -14.56
C THR A 58 -17.76 -5.24 -14.41
N PRO A 59 -17.37 -6.20 -15.28
CA PRO A 59 -16.03 -6.79 -15.24
C PRO A 59 -14.89 -5.75 -15.30
N GLU A 60 -15.08 -4.70 -16.10
CA GLU A 60 -14.10 -3.61 -16.27
C GLU A 60 -13.97 -2.79 -14.99
N ALA A 61 -15.09 -2.49 -14.31
CA ALA A 61 -15.07 -1.80 -13.02
C ALA A 61 -14.41 -2.64 -11.93
N ALA A 62 -14.70 -3.95 -11.88
CA ALA A 62 -14.06 -4.85 -10.93
C ALA A 62 -12.54 -4.91 -11.15
N MET A 63 -12.09 -4.92 -12.41
CA MET A 63 -10.68 -4.88 -12.78
C MET A 63 -10.01 -3.55 -12.40
N GLU A 64 -10.71 -2.43 -12.54
CA GLU A 64 -10.22 -1.11 -12.11
C GLU A 64 -10.01 -1.06 -10.59
N ILE A 65 -10.99 -1.53 -9.81
CA ILE A 65 -10.87 -1.62 -8.35
C ILE A 65 -9.71 -2.54 -7.96
N ALA A 66 -9.62 -3.71 -8.58
CA ALA A 66 -8.53 -4.66 -8.37
C ALA A 66 -7.15 -4.04 -8.68
N GLY A 67 -7.05 -3.28 -9.76
CA GLY A 67 -5.83 -2.58 -10.17
C GLY A 67 -5.30 -1.61 -9.11
N ARG A 68 -6.19 -0.95 -8.36
CA ARG A 68 -5.85 0.01 -7.29
C ARG A 68 -5.80 -0.62 -5.88
N SER A 69 -5.84 -1.95 -5.78
CA SER A 69 -5.95 -2.66 -4.50
C SER A 69 -4.63 -3.19 -3.93
N ARG A 70 -3.48 -2.84 -4.53
CA ARG A 70 -2.14 -3.20 -4.03
C ARG A 70 -1.97 -4.70 -3.78
N GLY A 71 -2.52 -5.55 -4.67
CA GLY A 71 -2.44 -7.00 -4.52
C GLY A 71 -3.15 -7.58 -3.29
N THR A 72 -3.98 -6.79 -2.60
CA THR A 72 -4.51 -7.13 -1.27
C THR A 72 -6.05 -7.23 -1.26
N PRO A 73 -6.63 -8.41 -1.00
CA PRO A 73 -8.08 -8.60 -0.95
C PRO A 73 -8.81 -7.72 0.07
N ARG A 74 -8.17 -7.42 1.20
CA ARG A 74 -8.72 -6.52 2.22
C ARG A 74 -8.93 -5.11 1.68
N ILE A 75 -7.99 -4.60 0.87
CA ILE A 75 -8.07 -3.27 0.27
C ILE A 75 -9.14 -3.26 -0.83
N ALA A 76 -9.15 -4.29 -1.69
CA ALA A 76 -10.17 -4.44 -2.74
C ALA A 76 -11.61 -4.40 -2.18
N ASN A 77 -11.86 -5.15 -1.12
CA ASN A 77 -13.16 -5.15 -0.46
C ASN A 77 -13.49 -3.83 0.23
N ARG A 78 -12.49 -3.13 0.77
CA ARG A 78 -12.68 -1.79 1.36
C ARG A 78 -13.07 -0.78 0.29
N LEU A 79 -12.38 -0.77 -0.84
CA LEU A 79 -12.66 0.11 -1.97
C LEU A 79 -14.04 -0.17 -2.56
N LEU A 80 -14.38 -1.44 -2.80
CA LEU A 80 -15.71 -1.83 -3.29
C LEU A 80 -16.84 -1.29 -2.41
N LYS A 81 -16.72 -1.42 -1.08
CA LYS A 81 -17.73 -0.88 -0.15
C LYS A 81 -17.90 0.63 -0.30
N ARG A 82 -16.80 1.38 -0.42
CA ARG A 82 -16.85 2.84 -0.61
C ARG A 82 -17.44 3.23 -1.97
N ILE A 83 -17.09 2.51 -3.03
CA ILE A 83 -17.61 2.78 -4.37
C ILE A 83 -19.10 2.43 -4.45
N ARG A 84 -19.55 1.39 -3.74
CA ARG A 84 -20.97 1.13 -3.57
C ARG A 84 -21.67 2.30 -2.89
N ASP A 85 -21.16 2.75 -1.74
CA ASP A 85 -21.77 3.89 -1.01
C ASP A 85 -21.84 5.14 -1.93
N PHE A 86 -20.83 5.33 -2.78
CA PHE A 86 -20.82 6.38 -3.81
C PHE A 86 -21.84 6.15 -4.93
N ALA A 87 -22.00 4.91 -5.40
CA ALA A 87 -22.98 4.54 -6.42
C ALA A 87 -24.42 4.77 -5.93
N GLU A 88 -24.70 4.40 -4.68
CA GLU A 88 -25.98 4.65 -4.02
C GLU A 88 -26.27 6.15 -3.93
N TYR A 89 -25.27 6.96 -3.54
CA TYR A 89 -25.41 8.42 -3.48
C TYR A 89 -25.71 9.06 -4.85
N GLU A 90 -25.06 8.58 -5.91
CA GLU A 90 -25.27 9.05 -7.28
C GLU A 90 -26.53 8.46 -7.94
N ASN A 91 -27.32 7.64 -7.22
CA ASN A 91 -28.47 6.88 -7.73
C ASN A 91 -28.13 6.01 -8.96
N ALA A 92 -26.92 5.44 -8.98
CA ALA A 92 -26.50 4.52 -10.01
C ALA A 92 -26.95 3.09 -9.66
N GLY A 93 -27.69 2.44 -10.56
CA GLY A 93 -28.14 1.06 -10.36
C GLY A 93 -27.02 0.00 -10.51
N LYS A 94 -25.89 0.37 -11.12
CA LYS A 94 -24.72 -0.51 -11.27
C LYS A 94 -23.41 0.27 -11.19
N ILE A 95 -22.35 -0.40 -10.75
CA ILE A 95 -20.98 0.10 -10.78
C ILE A 95 -20.36 -0.22 -12.15
N ASP A 96 -20.29 0.79 -13.02
CA ASP A 96 -19.56 0.74 -14.28
C ASP A 96 -18.15 1.34 -14.16
N LEU A 97 -17.34 1.21 -15.21
CA LEU A 97 -15.96 1.69 -15.21
C LEU A 97 -15.86 3.22 -14.94
N PRO A 98 -16.66 4.09 -15.59
CA PRO A 98 -16.67 5.52 -15.27
C PRO A 98 -16.99 5.82 -13.81
N LEU A 99 -17.99 5.15 -13.22
CA LEU A 99 -18.37 5.35 -11.83
C LEU A 99 -17.29 4.86 -10.87
N ALA A 100 -16.69 3.71 -11.14
CA ALA A 100 -15.58 3.19 -10.35
C ALA A 100 -14.38 4.16 -10.35
N LYS A 101 -13.98 4.68 -11.52
CA LYS A 101 -12.92 5.69 -11.63
C LYS A 101 -13.26 6.96 -10.86
N LYS A 102 -14.45 7.54 -11.09
CA LYS A 102 -14.92 8.73 -10.38
C LYS A 102 -14.91 8.52 -8.86
N GLY A 103 -15.35 7.35 -8.39
CA GLY A 103 -15.34 6.99 -6.98
C GLY A 103 -13.93 6.84 -6.40
N LEU A 104 -13.02 6.18 -7.11
CA LEU A 104 -11.62 6.01 -6.71
C LEU A 104 -10.88 7.34 -6.66
N ASP A 105 -11.10 8.21 -7.64
CA ASP A 105 -10.51 9.55 -7.69
C ASP A 105 -11.03 10.42 -6.52
N ARG A 106 -12.30 10.29 -6.16
CA ARG A 106 -12.90 10.95 -4.98
C ARG A 106 -12.38 10.41 -3.65
N LEU A 107 -11.92 9.16 -3.63
CA LEU A 107 -11.23 8.57 -2.48
C LEU A 107 -9.74 8.93 -2.45
N GLU A 108 -9.27 9.74 -3.41
CA GLU A 108 -7.88 10.14 -3.58
C GLU A 108 -6.94 8.91 -3.67
N VAL A 109 -7.42 7.86 -4.34
CA VAL A 109 -6.64 6.65 -4.65
C VAL A 109 -6.16 6.75 -6.10
N ASP A 110 -4.85 6.86 -6.28
CA ASP A 110 -4.26 7.01 -7.60
C ASP A 110 -4.31 5.73 -8.44
N ASP A 111 -3.89 5.83 -9.71
CA ASP A 111 -3.88 4.70 -10.65
C ASP A 111 -2.97 3.53 -10.23
N LEU A 112 -2.01 3.78 -9.32
CA LEU A 112 -1.13 2.76 -8.74
C LEU A 112 -1.67 2.21 -7.42
N GLY A 113 -2.83 2.68 -6.94
CA GLY A 113 -3.44 2.26 -5.69
C GLY A 113 -2.84 2.90 -4.44
N LEU A 114 -2.06 3.98 -4.57
CA LEU A 114 -1.58 4.77 -3.45
C LEU A 114 -2.71 5.64 -2.92
N ASP A 115 -2.89 5.61 -1.59
CA ASP A 115 -3.82 6.50 -0.91
C ASP A 115 -3.12 7.77 -0.39
N ILE A 116 -3.89 8.63 0.26
CA ILE A 116 -3.44 9.89 0.83
C ILE A 116 -2.24 9.69 1.78
N THR A 117 -2.24 8.60 2.57
CA THR A 117 -1.16 8.32 3.52
C THR A 117 0.12 7.93 2.78
N ASP A 118 0.03 7.09 1.75
CA ASP A 118 1.16 6.76 0.87
C ASP A 118 1.77 8.04 0.25
N ILE A 119 0.92 8.90 -0.31
CA ILE A 119 1.33 10.17 -0.92
C ILE A 119 1.96 11.10 0.14
N ASN A 120 1.38 11.18 1.33
CA ASN A 120 1.89 12.00 2.43
C ASN A 120 3.26 11.53 2.91
N ILE A 121 3.50 10.21 2.97
CA ILE A 121 4.81 9.65 3.29
C ILE A 121 5.84 10.09 2.25
N LEU A 122 5.55 9.91 0.97
CA LEU A 122 6.47 10.28 -0.12
C LEU A 122 6.73 11.79 -0.15
N ARG A 123 5.68 12.62 -0.04
CA ARG A 123 5.81 14.08 0.05
C ARG A 123 6.61 14.51 1.26
N THR A 124 6.39 13.90 2.42
CA THR A 124 7.15 14.22 3.63
C THR A 124 8.64 13.98 3.41
N ILE A 125 9.03 12.84 2.83
CA ILE A 125 10.44 12.54 2.51
C ILE A 125 11.00 13.57 1.52
N ILE A 126 10.26 13.88 0.46
CA ILE A 126 10.72 14.76 -0.62
C ILE A 126 10.80 16.22 -0.18
N GLU A 127 9.73 16.76 0.40
CA GLU A 127 9.55 18.18 0.67
C GLU A 127 10.16 18.60 2.02
N LYS A 128 10.04 17.77 3.06
CA LYS A 128 10.57 18.11 4.40
C LYS A 128 12.02 17.65 4.60
N PHE A 129 12.43 16.57 3.91
CA PHE A 129 13.74 15.96 4.07
C PHE A 129 14.57 15.94 2.79
N ASN A 130 14.19 16.73 1.77
CA ASN A 130 14.92 16.86 0.49
C ASN A 130 15.21 15.51 -0.21
N GLY A 131 14.29 14.54 -0.09
CA GLY A 131 14.46 13.20 -0.66
C GLY A 131 15.07 12.17 0.28
N GLY A 132 15.43 12.57 1.51
CA GLY A 132 16.05 11.72 2.52
C GLY A 132 17.59 11.83 2.55
N PRO A 133 18.28 10.98 3.34
CA PRO A 133 17.75 9.87 4.13
C PRO A 133 17.02 10.32 5.41
N VAL A 134 15.88 9.70 5.71
CA VAL A 134 15.10 9.93 6.95
C VAL A 134 14.94 8.65 7.77
N GLY A 135 15.12 8.74 9.09
CA GLY A 135 14.87 7.62 10.02
C GLY A 135 13.39 7.27 10.13
N LEU A 136 13.07 6.01 10.51
CA LEU A 136 11.67 5.57 10.64
C LEU A 136 10.91 6.41 11.66
N ASP A 137 11.51 6.61 12.83
CA ASP A 137 10.91 7.34 13.93
C ASP A 137 10.63 8.80 13.57
N THR A 138 11.57 9.43 12.85
CA THR A 138 11.43 10.81 12.37
C THR A 138 10.34 10.91 11.31
N LEU A 139 10.27 9.94 10.39
CA LEU A 139 9.24 9.89 9.36
C LEU A 139 7.85 9.68 9.97
N ALA A 140 7.71 8.75 10.92
CA ALA A 140 6.51 8.51 11.70
C ALA A 140 6.04 9.78 12.42
N ALA A 141 6.93 10.43 13.18
CA ALA A 141 6.61 11.68 13.88
C ALA A 141 6.19 12.81 12.91
N SER A 142 6.79 12.87 11.71
CA SER A 142 6.51 13.94 10.74
C SER A 142 5.22 13.73 9.93
N THR A 143 4.76 12.47 9.84
CA THR A 143 3.53 12.08 9.13
C THR A 143 2.35 11.89 10.08
N GLY A 144 2.61 11.73 11.38
CA GLY A 144 1.58 11.44 12.39
C GLY A 144 1.19 9.96 12.44
N GLU A 145 1.95 9.09 11.79
CA GLU A 145 1.70 7.65 11.71
C GLU A 145 2.56 6.86 12.71
N ASP A 146 2.16 5.62 12.98
CA ASP A 146 2.97 4.70 13.78
C ASP A 146 4.14 4.10 12.97
N THR A 147 5.27 3.88 13.63
CA THR A 147 6.50 3.35 13.00
C THR A 147 6.30 1.95 12.43
N GLY A 148 5.65 1.06 13.18
CA GLY A 148 5.34 -0.30 12.73
C GLY A 148 4.33 -0.29 11.59
N THR A 149 3.37 0.64 11.63
CA THR A 149 2.40 0.83 10.54
C THR A 149 3.08 1.24 9.24
N ILE A 150 4.01 2.21 9.26
CA ILE A 150 4.78 2.57 8.07
C ILE A 150 5.58 1.37 7.57
N GLU A 151 6.32 0.68 8.45
CA GLU A 151 7.23 -0.40 8.05
C GLU A 151 6.51 -1.64 7.52
N ASP A 152 5.41 -2.03 8.15
CA ASP A 152 4.73 -3.30 7.90
C ASP A 152 3.55 -3.17 6.93
N VAL A 153 2.96 -1.97 6.76
CA VAL A 153 1.77 -1.76 5.93
C VAL A 153 2.09 -1.00 4.65
N TYR A 154 2.77 0.14 4.75
CA TYR A 154 2.94 1.07 3.62
C TYR A 154 4.25 0.84 2.86
N GLU A 155 5.37 0.74 3.59
CA GLU A 155 6.71 0.61 3.02
C GLU A 155 6.87 -0.60 2.08
N PRO A 156 6.28 -1.79 2.32
CA PRO A 156 6.44 -2.94 1.43
C PRO A 156 5.99 -2.65 -0.01
N TYR A 157 4.86 -1.96 -0.17
CA TYR A 157 4.33 -1.63 -1.50
C TYR A 157 5.11 -0.49 -2.16
N LEU A 158 5.49 0.53 -1.39
CA LEU A 158 6.33 1.63 -1.89
C LEU A 158 7.73 1.15 -2.33
N LEU A 159 8.30 0.16 -1.64
CA LEU A 159 9.53 -0.51 -2.04
C LEU A 159 9.35 -1.33 -3.32
N GLN A 160 8.23 -2.07 -3.44
CA GLN A 160 7.92 -2.87 -4.63
C GLN A 160 7.74 -2.01 -5.88
N LEU A 161 7.08 -0.85 -5.75
CA LEU A 161 6.99 0.15 -6.84
C LEU A 161 8.34 0.85 -7.12
N GLY A 162 9.33 0.66 -6.25
CA GLY A 162 10.63 1.32 -6.33
C GLY A 162 10.56 2.82 -6.04
N PHE A 163 9.56 3.29 -5.28
CA PHE A 163 9.38 4.69 -4.91
C PHE A 163 10.24 5.11 -3.72
N ILE A 164 10.51 4.17 -2.82
CA ILE A 164 11.42 4.33 -1.69
C ILE A 164 12.57 3.32 -1.82
N ALA A 165 13.74 3.67 -1.28
CA ALA A 165 14.81 2.72 -1.00
C ALA A 165 15.26 2.80 0.46
N ARG A 166 15.62 1.63 1.02
CA ARG A 166 16.20 1.53 2.37
C ARG A 166 17.72 1.68 2.30
N THR A 167 18.26 2.59 3.10
CA THR A 167 19.71 2.76 3.30
C THR A 167 20.05 2.60 4.79
N PRO A 168 21.32 2.35 5.15
CA PRO A 168 21.75 2.31 6.55
C PRO A 168 21.45 3.61 7.33
N ARG A 169 21.32 4.73 6.62
CA ARG A 169 21.05 6.06 7.21
C ARG A 169 19.56 6.39 7.29
N GLY A 170 18.68 5.63 6.64
CA GLY A 170 17.25 5.93 6.55
C GLY A 170 16.63 5.63 5.19
N ARG A 171 15.38 6.04 5.01
CA ARG A 171 14.60 5.92 3.77
C ARG A 171 14.89 7.09 2.84
N VAL A 172 15.03 6.80 1.55
CA VAL A 172 15.20 7.81 0.50
C VAL A 172 14.13 7.61 -0.57
N CYS A 173 13.62 8.72 -1.13
CA CYS A 173 12.73 8.65 -2.30
C CYS A 173 13.56 8.53 -3.57
N THR A 174 13.14 7.65 -4.47
CA THR A 174 13.79 7.47 -5.77
C THR A 174 13.24 8.46 -6.80
N GLN A 175 13.90 8.58 -7.95
CA GLN A 175 13.42 9.39 -9.07
C GLN A 175 12.00 9.01 -9.54
N ALA A 176 11.59 7.74 -9.38
CA ALA A 176 10.26 7.29 -9.73
C ALA A 176 9.18 7.98 -8.87
N ALA A 177 9.44 8.16 -7.57
CA ALA A 177 8.52 8.87 -6.67
C ALA A 177 8.37 10.34 -7.05
N TYR A 178 9.47 11.02 -7.39
CA TYR A 178 9.43 12.42 -7.84
C TYR A 178 8.62 12.57 -9.13
N LYS A 179 8.85 11.69 -10.12
CA LYS A 179 8.12 11.69 -11.38
C LYS A 179 6.63 11.44 -11.15
N HIS A 180 6.28 10.49 -10.28
CA HIS A 180 4.91 10.16 -9.92
C HIS A 180 4.17 11.35 -9.29
N LEU A 181 4.82 12.05 -8.35
CA LEU A 181 4.24 13.21 -7.68
C LEU A 181 4.33 14.52 -8.49
N GLY A 182 4.95 14.50 -9.67
CA GLY A 182 5.18 15.70 -10.48
C GLY A 182 6.14 16.72 -9.83
N ILE A 183 6.97 16.28 -8.88
CA ILE A 183 7.91 17.14 -8.16
C ILE A 183 9.24 17.13 -8.92
N LYS A 184 9.80 18.31 -9.22
CA LYS A 184 11.12 18.41 -9.84
C LYS A 184 12.18 17.86 -8.89
N LEU A 185 13.02 16.95 -9.39
CA LEU A 185 14.20 16.52 -8.66
C LEU A 185 15.11 17.73 -8.48
N PHE A 186 15.39 18.12 -7.23
CA PHE A 186 16.44 19.10 -6.97
C PHE A 186 17.79 18.39 -7.16
N ASN A 187 18.34 18.49 -8.36
CA ASN A 187 19.69 18.07 -8.65
C ASN A 187 20.54 19.34 -8.59
N PRO A 188 21.25 19.64 -7.47
CA PRO A 188 22.29 20.65 -7.54
C PRO A 188 23.36 20.06 -8.44
N SER A 189 23.37 20.43 -9.72
CA SER A 189 24.50 20.07 -10.54
C SER A 189 25.70 20.82 -9.95
N LEU A 190 26.86 20.18 -9.94
CA LEU A 190 28.12 20.79 -9.48
C LEU A 190 28.46 22.09 -10.26
N PHE A 191 27.74 22.37 -11.35
CA PHE A 191 27.94 23.50 -12.25
C PHE A 191 26.97 24.66 -12.02
N ASP A 192 25.96 24.53 -11.15
CA ASP A 192 25.02 25.61 -10.85
C ASP A 192 25.52 26.58 -9.76
N MET A 193 26.75 26.39 -9.26
CA MET A 193 27.36 27.21 -8.20
C MET A 193 28.31 28.32 -8.71
N ASP A 194 28.61 28.38 -10.01
CA ASP A 194 29.62 29.31 -10.55
C ASP A 194 29.05 30.57 -11.23
N GLU A 195 27.73 30.78 -11.29
CA GLU A 195 27.12 31.97 -11.94
C GLU A 195 26.60 33.05 -10.96
N LYS A 196 27.21 33.19 -9.78
CA LYS A 196 26.94 34.32 -8.88
C LYS A 196 28.20 34.95 -8.29
N GLU A 197 29.14 35.31 -9.14
CA GLU A 197 30.03 36.45 -8.89
C GLU A 197 30.19 37.24 -10.20
N ASP A 198 29.35 38.26 -10.38
CA ASP A 198 29.64 39.51 -11.11
C ASP A 198 28.60 40.58 -10.71
#